data_AF-K6UBV0-F1
#
_entry.id   AF-K6UBV0-F1
#
_cell.length_a   1.000
_cell.length_b   1.000
_cell.length_c   1.000
_cell.angle_alpha   90.00
_cell.angle_beta   90.00
_cell.angle_gamma   90.00
#
_symmetry.space_group_name_H-M   'P 1'
#
loop_
_entity.id
_entity.type
_entity.pdbx_description
1 polymer ?
#
loop_
_entity_poly.entity_id
_entity_poly.type
_entity_poly.pdbx_seq_one_letter_code
_entity_poly.pdbx_strand_id
1 'polypeptide(L)'
;MDEDTVFMVGDFSFHDKEKTTEICSSLKGRMILIMGNHDDKQEEHYTDCGFHKVYEYPIILEGFWMVSHEPLYLNKNMPYANIYGHVHGNEMNVDYSKHSFCACVERINYTPIEWGEIKARISSIK
;
A
#
# COMPACT_ATOMS: atom_id res chain seq x y z
N MET A 1 -9.83 11.03 -16.21
CA MET A 1 -9.80 9.96 -15.20
C MET A 1 -8.42 9.28 -15.15
N ASP A 2 -7.35 9.96 -15.58
CA ASP A 2 -5.96 9.47 -15.57
C ASP A 2 -5.08 10.25 -14.55
N GLU A 3 -5.69 10.97 -13.61
CA GLU A 3 -4.96 11.84 -12.66
C GLU A 3 -4.78 11.23 -11.27
N ASP A 4 -5.57 10.21 -10.94
CA ASP A 4 -5.55 9.62 -9.60
C ASP A 4 -4.22 8.89 -9.36
N THR A 5 -3.67 9.03 -8.16
CA THR A 5 -2.47 8.30 -7.73
C THR A 5 -2.87 7.17 -6.81
N VAL A 6 -2.45 5.95 -7.14
CA VAL A 6 -2.78 4.75 -6.37
C VAL A 6 -1.50 4.21 -5.75
N PHE A 7 -1.48 4.10 -4.42
CA PHE A 7 -0.40 3.46 -3.68
C PHE A 7 -0.71 1.97 -3.54
N MET A 8 0.10 1.13 -4.19
CA MET A 8 0.09 -0.32 -4.04
C MET A 8 1.04 -0.70 -2.91
N VAL A 9 0.52 -1.37 -1.87
CA VAL A 9 1.25 -1.66 -0.63
C VAL A 9 1.82 -3.07 -0.67
N GLY A 10 2.67 -3.31 -1.67
CA GLY A 10 3.49 -4.50 -1.87
C GLY A 10 2.77 -5.73 -2.41
N ASP A 11 3.57 -6.77 -2.66
CA ASP A 11 3.19 -8.10 -3.14
C ASP A 11 2.31 -8.04 -4.39
N PHE A 12 2.79 -7.33 -5.41
CA PHE A 12 1.96 -6.98 -6.57
C PHE A 12 1.65 -8.18 -7.46
N SER A 13 2.64 -9.02 -7.76
CA SER A 13 2.51 -10.11 -8.74
C SER A 13 3.50 -11.24 -8.47
N PHE A 14 3.01 -12.47 -8.58
CA PHE A 14 3.82 -13.69 -8.59
C PHE A 14 4.11 -14.22 -10.00
N HIS A 15 3.69 -13.49 -11.04
CA HIS A 15 3.91 -13.87 -12.43
C HIS A 15 5.27 -13.40 -12.96
N ASP A 16 5.63 -13.85 -14.17
CA ASP A 16 6.78 -13.32 -14.90
C ASP A 16 6.59 -11.85 -15.32
N LYS A 17 7.65 -11.27 -15.90
CA LYS A 17 7.66 -9.85 -16.32
C LYS A 17 6.57 -9.54 -17.33
N GLU A 18 6.32 -10.43 -18.29
CA GLU A 18 5.36 -10.20 -19.37
C GLU A 18 3.94 -10.10 -18.82
N LYS A 19 3.53 -11.08 -18.01
CA LYS A 19 2.20 -11.07 -17.40
C LYS A 19 2.04 -9.97 -16.36
N THR A 20 3.10 -9.66 -15.61
CA THR A 20 3.11 -8.53 -14.66
C THR A 20 2.93 -7.19 -15.38
N THR A 21 3.57 -7.02 -16.54
CA THR A 21 3.41 -5.83 -17.40
C THR A 21 1.99 -5.72 -17.95
N GLU A 22 1.40 -6.82 -18.40
CA GLU A 22 0.01 -6.87 -18.86
C GLU A 22 -0.97 -6.43 -17.76
N ILE A 23 -0.80 -6.96 -16.54
CA ILE A 23 -1.63 -6.60 -15.39
C ILE A 23 -1.46 -5.11 -15.06
N CYS A 24 -0.23 -4.64 -14.90
CA CYS A 24 0.06 -3.24 -14.56
C CYS A 24 -0.53 -2.27 -15.59
N SER A 25 -0.39 -2.58 -16.88
CA SER A 25 -0.92 -1.77 -17.99
C SER A 25 -2.46 -1.72 -18.04
N SER A 26 -3.14 -2.69 -17.42
CA SER A 26 -4.61 -2.72 -17.35
C SER A 26 -5.18 -1.85 -16.22
N LEU A 27 -4.35 -1.45 -15.26
CA LEU A 27 -4.74 -0.61 -14.13
C LEU A 27 -4.89 0.85 -14.58
N LYS A 28 -5.77 1.58 -13.89
CA LYS A 28 -6.03 3.00 -14.16
C LYS A 28 -5.35 3.86 -13.10
N GLY A 29 -4.81 5.00 -13.53
CA GLY A 29 -4.16 5.97 -12.67
C GLY A 29 -2.64 5.78 -12.59
N ARG A 30 -2.01 6.67 -11.83
CA ARG A 30 -0.57 6.68 -11.58
C ARG A 30 -0.24 5.72 -10.43
N MET A 31 0.20 4.53 -10.78
CA MET A 31 0.55 3.48 -9.81
C MET A 31 1.90 3.77 -9.14
N ILE A 32 1.94 3.77 -7.81
CA ILE A 32 3.15 3.82 -7.00
C ILE A 32 3.23 2.52 -6.20
N LEU A 33 4.33 1.78 -6.32
CA LEU A 33 4.57 0.56 -5.54
C LEU A 33 5.43 0.86 -4.32
N ILE A 34 4.99 0.44 -3.14
CA ILE A 34 5.82 0.29 -1.95
C ILE A 34 6.10 -1.20 -1.82
N MET A 35 7.34 -1.63 -2.06
CA MET A 35 7.66 -3.04 -2.26
C MET A 35 7.34 -3.87 -1.01
N GLY A 36 6.77 -5.05 -1.27
CA GLY A 36 6.55 -6.09 -0.28
C GLY A 36 7.67 -7.12 -0.27
N ASN A 37 7.58 -8.06 0.66
CA ASN A 37 8.60 -9.09 0.83
C ASN A 37 8.61 -10.10 -0.32
N HIS A 38 7.55 -10.16 -1.15
CA HIS A 38 7.51 -10.97 -2.36
C HIS A 38 7.86 -10.17 -3.63
N ASP A 39 8.00 -8.85 -3.53
CA ASP A 39 8.51 -8.02 -4.62
C ASP A 39 10.05 -8.08 -4.64
N ASP A 40 10.61 -9.23 -5.02
CA ASP A 40 12.04 -9.57 -4.85
C ASP A 40 12.94 -9.09 -6.01
N LYS A 41 12.40 -8.34 -6.97
CA LYS A 41 13.15 -7.77 -8.10
C LYS A 41 13.58 -6.34 -7.80
N GLN A 42 14.55 -5.85 -8.57
CA GLN A 42 15.00 -4.45 -8.46
C GLN A 42 13.88 -3.48 -8.84
N GLU A 43 13.91 -2.24 -8.33
CA GLU A 43 12.88 -1.22 -8.60
C GLU A 43 12.64 -1.03 -10.11
N GLU A 44 13.70 -1.10 -10.92
CA GLU A 44 13.63 -0.95 -12.38
C GLU A 44 12.76 -2.02 -13.05
N HIS A 45 12.71 -3.23 -12.48
CA HIS A 45 11.85 -4.30 -12.99
C HIS A 45 10.38 -3.88 -12.98
N TYR A 46 9.94 -3.23 -11.90
CA TYR A 46 8.54 -2.84 -11.72
C TYR A 46 8.24 -1.52 -12.45
N THR A 47 9.19 -0.59 -12.53
CA THR A 47 9.00 0.61 -13.37
C THR A 47 8.88 0.24 -14.85
N ASP A 48 9.69 -0.73 -15.33
CA ASP A 48 9.58 -1.26 -16.69
C ASP A 48 8.21 -1.91 -16.97
N CYS A 49 7.60 -2.52 -15.95
CA CYS A 49 6.27 -3.11 -16.05
C CYS A 49 5.14 -2.06 -16.13
N GLY A 50 5.41 -0.80 -15.78
CA GLY A 50 4.43 0.30 -15.89
C GLY A 50 4.18 1.09 -14.60
N PHE A 51 4.82 0.74 -13.48
CA PHE A 51 4.72 1.57 -12.27
C PHE A 51 5.38 2.94 -12.49
N HIS A 52 4.71 4.01 -12.05
CA HIS A 52 5.24 5.36 -12.17
C HIS A 52 6.40 5.61 -11.20
N LYS A 53 6.30 5.05 -9.99
CA LYS A 53 7.36 5.05 -8.99
C LYS A 53 7.32 3.73 -8.22
N VAL A 54 8.49 3.33 -7.75
CA VAL A 54 8.70 2.16 -6.91
C VAL A 54 9.58 2.61 -5.76
N TYR A 55 9.28 2.12 -4.57
CA TYR A 55 10.08 2.38 -3.38
C TYR A 55 10.34 1.05 -2.69
N GLU A 56 11.61 0.66 -2.60
CA GLU A 56 12.04 -0.53 -1.87
C GLU A 56 11.69 -0.46 -0.38
N TYR A 57 11.71 0.76 0.19
CA TYR A 57 11.53 0.99 1.62
C TYR A 57 10.26 1.81 1.92
N PRO A 58 9.76 1.74 3.17
CA PRO A 58 8.65 2.58 3.62
C PRO A 58 8.86 4.08 3.37
N ILE A 59 7.78 4.77 3.05
CA ILE A 59 7.79 6.23 2.79
C ILE A 59 6.97 7.00 3.81
N ILE A 60 7.23 8.30 3.92
CA ILE A 60 6.37 9.24 4.64
C ILE A 60 5.59 10.08 3.62
N LEU A 61 4.28 9.88 3.59
CA LEU A 61 3.33 10.62 2.76
C LEU A 61 2.72 11.78 3.55
N GLU A 62 2.59 12.95 2.92
CA GLU A 62 2.07 14.20 3.52
C GLU A 62 2.74 14.57 4.87
N GLY A 63 4.01 14.16 5.07
CA GLY A 63 4.78 14.43 6.29
C GLY A 63 4.30 13.69 7.56
N PHE A 64 3.32 12.79 7.45
CA PHE A 64 2.67 12.16 8.60
C PHE A 64 2.36 10.67 8.42
N TRP A 65 2.03 10.23 7.21
CA TRP A 65 1.52 8.88 6.99
C TRP A 65 2.67 7.97 6.56
N MET A 66 3.02 7.02 7.41
CA MET A 66 3.98 5.98 7.06
C MET A 66 3.27 4.96 6.18
N VAL A 67 3.74 4.76 4.95
CA VAL A 67 3.24 3.72 4.05
C VAL A 67 4.32 2.65 3.94
N SER A 68 3.98 1.41 4.31
CA SER A 68 4.90 0.26 4.33
C SER A 68 4.15 -1.00 3.94
N HIS A 69 4.82 -1.98 3.34
CA HIS A 69 4.18 -3.27 3.11
C HIS A 69 3.85 -3.98 4.42
N GLU A 70 4.84 -4.24 5.27
CA GLU A 70 4.65 -4.85 6.58
C GLU A 70 4.17 -3.82 7.63
N PRO A 71 3.40 -4.25 8.65
CA PRO A 71 3.04 -3.37 9.77
C PRO A 71 4.29 -2.89 10.52
N LEU A 72 4.41 -1.58 10.69
CA LEU A 72 5.47 -0.99 11.49
C LEU A 72 5.04 -0.80 12.94
N TYR A 73 5.95 -1.08 13.86
CA TYR A 73 5.70 -0.83 15.27
C TYR A 73 5.59 0.67 15.55
N LEU A 74 4.40 1.12 15.95
CA LEU A 74 4.14 2.47 16.41
C LEU A 74 3.85 2.45 17.91
N ASN A 75 4.43 3.41 18.63
CA ASN A 75 4.10 3.64 20.03
C ASN A 75 3.28 4.92 20.19
N LYS A 76 2.64 5.07 21.36
CA LYS A 76 1.74 6.19 21.68
C LYS A 76 2.36 7.60 21.60
N ASN A 77 3.69 7.71 21.59
CA ASN A 77 4.41 8.98 21.53
C ASN A 77 4.84 9.33 20.11
N MET A 78 4.64 8.43 19.14
CA MET A 78 4.95 8.71 17.74
C MET A 78 3.79 9.51 17.11
N PRO A 79 4.10 10.54 16.32
CA PRO A 79 3.07 11.33 15.67
C PRO A 79 2.42 10.56 14.51
N TYR A 80 3.12 9.58 13.92
CA TYR A 80 2.73 8.96 12.67
C TYR A 80 1.55 7.97 12.81
N ALA A 81 0.87 7.76 11.68
CA ALA A 81 0.01 6.61 11.48
C ALA A 81 0.56 5.75 10.33
N ASN A 82 0.42 4.44 10.44
CA ASN A 82 0.95 3.48 9.48
C ASN A 82 -0.15 2.83 8.64
N ILE A 83 -0.07 3.01 7.32
CA ILE A 83 -0.88 2.33 6.32
C ILE A 83 -0.08 1.12 5.84
N TYR A 84 -0.60 -0.09 6.04
CA TYR A 84 0.13 -1.32 5.79
C TYR A 84 -0.68 -2.42 5.08
N GLY A 85 0.01 -3.38 4.47
CA GLY A 85 -0.54 -4.58 3.86
C GLY A 85 -0.11 -5.85 4.62
N HIS A 86 0.37 -6.87 3.89
CA HIS A 86 1.03 -8.08 4.38
C HIS A 86 0.20 -9.07 5.23
N VAL A 87 -0.66 -8.59 6.14
CA VAL A 87 -1.30 -9.44 7.17
C VAL A 87 -2.49 -10.25 6.66
N HIS A 88 -2.89 -10.11 5.40
CA HIS A 88 -4.05 -10.76 4.78
C HIS A 88 -5.28 -10.70 5.70
N GLY A 89 -6.01 -11.81 5.84
CA GLY A 89 -7.14 -11.95 6.77
C GLY A 89 -6.78 -12.33 8.22
N ASN A 90 -5.55 -12.13 8.67
CA ASN A 90 -5.16 -12.52 10.04
C ASN A 90 -5.94 -11.74 11.11
N GLU A 91 -6.83 -12.43 11.83
CA GLU A 91 -7.74 -11.87 12.84
C GLU A 91 -7.03 -11.21 14.03
N MET A 92 -5.74 -11.50 14.27
CA MET A 92 -4.97 -10.82 15.32
C MET A 92 -4.69 -9.35 14.99
N ASN A 93 -4.80 -8.96 13.72
CA ASN A 93 -4.66 -7.58 13.29
C ASN A 93 -6.04 -6.96 13.12
N VAL A 94 -6.27 -5.80 13.71
CA VAL A 94 -7.48 -5.01 13.45
C VAL A 94 -7.36 -4.29 12.11
N ASP A 95 -8.51 -3.99 11.48
CA ASP A 95 -8.52 -3.31 10.18
C ASP A 95 -8.02 -1.87 10.27
N TYR A 96 -8.27 -1.18 11.38
CA TYR A 96 -7.75 0.14 11.65
C TYR A 96 -7.72 0.45 13.15
N SER A 97 -6.84 1.38 13.52
CA SER A 97 -6.68 1.91 14.87
C SER A 97 -6.45 3.42 14.80
N LYS A 98 -6.27 4.08 15.94
CA LYS A 98 -5.86 5.50 15.99
C LYS A 98 -4.49 5.78 15.35
N HIS A 99 -3.68 4.74 15.09
CA HIS A 99 -2.35 4.87 14.50
C HIS A 99 -2.15 3.99 13.27
N SER A 100 -3.17 3.30 12.77
CA SER A 100 -2.95 2.40 11.63
C SER A 100 -4.19 2.12 10.80
N PHE A 101 -3.94 1.69 9.56
CA PHE A 101 -4.95 1.16 8.67
C PHE A 101 -4.36 0.00 7.86
N CYS A 102 -5.09 -1.11 7.79
CA CYS A 102 -4.74 -2.26 6.99
C CYS A 102 -5.39 -2.18 5.60
N ALA A 103 -4.56 -2.04 4.57
CA ALA A 103 -4.92 -1.95 3.16
C ALA A 103 -4.88 -3.30 2.43
N CYS A 104 -4.80 -4.43 3.14
CA CYS A 104 -4.94 -5.76 2.55
C CYS A 104 -6.26 -5.87 1.77
N VAL A 105 -6.19 -6.29 0.50
CA VAL A 105 -7.34 -6.35 -0.41
C VAL A 105 -8.50 -7.17 0.15
N GLU A 106 -8.21 -8.22 0.93
CA GLU A 106 -9.20 -9.09 1.56
C GLU A 106 -10.03 -8.35 2.63
N ARG A 107 -9.51 -7.24 3.18
CA ARG A 107 -10.17 -6.40 4.19
C ARG A 107 -10.86 -5.17 3.61
N ILE A 108 -10.56 -4.84 2.36
CA ILE A 108 -11.16 -3.70 1.63
C ILE A 108 -11.95 -4.18 0.40
N ASN A 109 -12.54 -5.37 0.48
CA ASN A 109 -13.43 -5.95 -0.52
C ASN A 109 -12.83 -6.04 -1.94
N TYR A 110 -11.52 -6.27 -2.04
CA TYR A 110 -10.78 -6.32 -3.30
C TYR A 110 -10.96 -5.06 -4.15
N THR A 111 -11.06 -3.90 -3.49
CA THR A 111 -11.15 -2.58 -4.13
C THR A 111 -10.10 -1.64 -3.56
N PRO A 112 -9.59 -0.67 -4.35
CA PRO A 112 -8.82 0.42 -3.77
C PRO A 112 -9.70 1.21 -2.79
N ILE A 113 -9.09 1.72 -1.72
CA ILE A 113 -9.78 2.57 -0.75
C ILE A 113 -9.35 4.03 -0.93
N GLU A 114 -10.33 4.92 -0.86
CA GLU A 114 -10.11 6.36 -1.00
C GLU A 114 -9.28 6.93 0.15
N TRP A 115 -8.36 7.83 -0.18
CA TRP A 115 -7.46 8.43 0.81
C TRP A 115 -8.22 9.20 1.92
N GLY A 116 -9.31 9.89 1.53
CA GLY A 116 -10.18 10.58 2.49
C GLY A 116 -10.85 9.62 3.48
N GLU A 117 -11.19 8.42 3.05
CA GLU A 117 -11.85 7.42 3.88
C GLU A 117 -10.89 6.84 4.93
N ILE A 118 -9.65 6.51 4.53
CA ILE A 118 -8.61 6.09 5.48
C ILE A 118 -8.47 7.12 6.60
N LYS A 119 -8.32 8.41 6.23
CA LYS A 119 -8.16 9.51 7.19
C LYS A 119 -9.36 9.65 8.12
N ALA A 120 -10.58 9.52 7.57
CA ALA A 120 -11.81 9.60 8.35
C ALA A 120 -11.93 8.44 9.36
N ARG A 121 -11.62 7.20 8.94
CA ARG A 121 -11.66 6.02 9.82
C ARG A 121 -10.68 6.15 10.98
N ILE A 122 -9.42 6.48 10.71
CA ILE A 122 -8.41 6.68 11.76
C ILE A 122 -8.81 7.80 12.72
N SER A 123 -9.29 8.93 12.20
CA SER A 123 -9.69 10.09 13.02
C SER A 123 -10.96 9.87 13.84
N SER A 124 -11.78 8.87 13.50
CA SER A 124 -13.02 8.56 14.22
C SER A 124 -12.80 7.86 15.56
N ILE A 125 -11.61 7.27 15.76
CA ILE A 125 -11.26 6.56 16.99
C ILE A 125 -10.78 7.58 18.03
N LYS A 126 -11.50 7.63 19.15
CA LYS A 126 -11.18 8.49 20.30
C LYS A 126 -10.03 7.93 21.14
#